data_AF-A0A7G6T242-F1
#
_entry.id   AF-A0A7G6T242-F1
#
_cell.length_a   1.000
_cell.length_b   1.000
_cell.length_c   1.000
_cell.angle_alpha   90.00
_cell.angle_beta   90.00
_cell.angle_gamma   90.00
#
_symmetry.space_group_name_H-M   'P 1'
#
loop_
_entity.id
_entity.type
_entity.pdbx_description
1 polymer ?
#
loop_
_entity_poly.entity_id
_entity_poly.type
_entity_poly.pdbx_seq_one_letter_code
_entity_poly.pdbx_strand_id
1 'polypeptide(L)'
;MNETQPTITLWRPVGPQELKLIEASDMRAFPPRPPEQPIFYPVLSEAYAVQIARDWNVPASGAGFVTRFAVLKSFLDRYRVEHAGSKAHLEYWIPAEDLDDFNNAIVGRIEVTATFGRDTAAAD
;
A
#
# COMPACT_ATOMS: atom_id res chain seq x y z
N MET A 1 -29.36 7.09 10.17
CA MET A 1 -28.94 6.60 8.84
C MET A 1 -27.43 6.60 8.87
N ASN A 2 -26.78 5.43 8.82
CA ASN A 2 -25.32 5.39 8.73
C ASN A 2 -24.96 5.73 7.29
N GLU A 3 -24.66 6.99 7.03
CA GLU A 3 -24.04 7.39 5.77
C GLU A 3 -22.67 6.72 5.74
N THR A 4 -22.51 5.69 4.90
CA THR A 4 -21.20 5.12 4.62
C THR A 4 -20.36 6.23 4.01
N GLN A 5 -19.37 6.74 4.75
CA GLN A 5 -18.49 7.78 4.25
C GLN A 5 -17.83 7.30 2.95
N PRO A 6 -17.74 8.16 1.91
CA PRO A 6 -17.17 7.77 0.64
C PRO A 6 -15.70 7.36 0.81
N THR A 7 -15.31 6.23 0.22
CA THR A 7 -13.94 5.71 0.24
C THR A 7 -13.36 5.61 -1.16
N ILE A 8 -12.03 5.71 -1.25
CA ILE A 8 -11.25 5.43 -2.45
C ILE A 8 -10.43 4.17 -2.21
N THR A 9 -10.48 3.23 -3.15
CA THR A 9 -9.63 2.04 -3.13
C THR A 9 -8.24 2.39 -3.65
N LEU A 10 -7.22 2.02 -2.89
CA LEU A 10 -5.83 2.20 -3.23
C LEU A 10 -5.06 0.90 -3.06
N TRP A 11 -3.86 0.86 -3.64
CA TRP A 11 -2.96 -0.27 -3.54
C TRP A 11 -1.60 0.17 -3.04
N ARG A 12 -0.88 -0.78 -2.44
CA ARG A 12 0.53 -0.57 -2.12
C ARG A 12 1.32 -1.87 -2.29
N PRO A 13 2.41 -1.87 -3.08
CA PRO A 13 3.34 -2.97 -3.11
C PRO A 13 4.19 -2.97 -1.83
N VAL A 14 4.32 -4.11 -1.17
CA VAL A 14 5.06 -4.27 0.07
C VAL A 14 6.08 -5.41 -0.02
N GLY A 15 7.14 -5.32 0.77
CA GLY A 15 8.10 -6.41 0.96
C GLY A 15 7.68 -7.34 2.10
N PRO A 16 8.36 -8.50 2.27
CA PRO A 16 8.00 -9.49 3.30
C PRO A 16 8.13 -8.96 4.74
N GLN A 17 9.12 -8.10 5.01
CA GLN A 17 9.30 -7.53 6.35
C GLN A 17 8.17 -6.57 6.72
N GLU A 18 7.75 -5.75 5.76
CA GLU A 18 6.67 -4.79 5.95
C GLU A 18 5.31 -5.50 6.06
N LEU A 19 5.06 -6.54 5.25
CA LEU A 19 3.84 -7.34 5.37
C LEU A 19 3.69 -7.94 6.78
N LYS A 20 4.76 -8.47 7.38
CA LYS A 20 4.71 -9.00 8.75
C LYS A 20 4.30 -7.95 9.79
N LEU A 21 4.72 -6.69 9.60
CA LEU A 21 4.32 -5.60 10.49
C LEU A 21 2.85 -5.23 10.30
N ILE A 22 2.37 -5.26 9.06
CA ILE A 22 0.93 -5.06 8.75
C ILE A 22 0.11 -6.19 9.37
N GLU A 23 0.55 -7.45 9.26
CA GLU A 23 -0.10 -8.61 9.89
C GLU A 23 -0.16 -8.47 11.42
N ALA A 24 0.93 -8.00 12.05
CA ALA A 24 0.99 -7.74 13.48
C ALA A 24 -0.01 -6.66 13.94
N SER A 25 -0.49 -5.81 13.02
CA SER A 25 -1.53 -4.80 13.27
C SER A 25 -2.97 -5.31 13.03
N ASP A 26 -3.18 -6.63 12.87
CA ASP A 26 -4.47 -7.22 12.43
C ASP A 26 -4.89 -6.74 11.03
N MET A 27 -3.90 -6.45 10.17
CA MET A 27 -4.09 -5.90 8.83
C MET A 27 -4.84 -4.56 8.84
N ARG A 28 -4.54 -3.67 9.79
CA ARG A 28 -5.25 -2.37 9.92
C ARG A 28 -4.35 -1.16 9.75
N ALA A 29 -3.03 -1.33 9.80
CA ALA A 29 -2.10 -0.21 9.73
C ALA A 29 -0.84 -0.57 8.94
N PHE A 30 -0.31 0.42 8.24
CA PHE A 30 1.06 0.41 7.72
C PHE A 30 2.04 0.84 8.82
N PRO A 31 3.24 0.23 8.90
CA PRO A 31 4.22 0.59 9.91
C PRO A 31 4.80 1.99 9.66
N PRO A 32 5.28 2.69 10.71
CA PRO A 32 5.97 3.96 10.57
C PRO A 32 7.10 3.92 9.55
N ARG A 33 7.28 5.03 8.81
CA ARG A 33 8.36 5.16 7.83
C ARG A 33 9.67 5.54 8.54
N PRO A 34 10.82 5.03 8.08
CA PRO A 34 12.12 5.53 8.53
C PRO A 34 12.30 7.03 8.22
N PRO A 35 13.08 7.79 9.00
CA PRO A 35 13.32 9.21 8.76
C PRO A 35 13.87 9.52 7.36
N GLU A 36 14.66 8.62 6.78
CA GLU A 36 15.18 8.75 5.42
C GLU A 36 14.12 8.56 4.32
N GLN A 37 12.90 8.14 4.67
CA GLN A 37 11.77 7.92 3.78
C GLN A 37 10.59 8.84 4.15
N PRO A 38 10.67 10.15 3.84
CA PRO A 38 9.75 11.16 4.34
C PRO A 38 8.35 11.10 3.72
N ILE A 39 8.14 10.27 2.69
CA ILE A 39 6.86 10.14 1.97
C ILE A 39 6.36 8.69 2.03
N PHE A 40 5.06 8.55 2.27
CA PHE A 40 4.25 7.37 2.08
C PHE A 40 3.43 7.52 0.80
N TYR A 41 3.51 6.55 -0.11
CA TYR A 41 2.94 6.66 -1.45
C TYR A 41 2.09 5.44 -1.83
N PRO A 42 0.77 5.47 -1.56
CA PRO A 42 -0.15 4.48 -2.09
C PRO A 42 -0.47 4.81 -3.56
N VAL A 43 -0.63 3.78 -4.38
CA VAL A 43 -0.90 3.91 -5.82
C VAL A 43 -2.39 3.73 -6.13
N LEU A 44 -2.82 4.34 -7.23
CA LEU A 44 -4.24 4.36 -7.62
C LEU A 44 -4.67 3.16 -8.48
N SER A 45 -3.75 2.24 -8.82
CA SER A 45 -4.10 1.06 -9.59
C SER A 45 -3.36 -0.20 -9.15
N GLU A 46 -4.07 -1.32 -9.17
CA GLU A 46 -3.50 -2.64 -8.91
C GLU A 46 -2.41 -3.00 -9.92
N ALA A 47 -2.63 -2.72 -11.21
CA ALA A 47 -1.67 -3.03 -12.26
C ALA A 47 -0.31 -2.36 -12.00
N TYR A 48 -0.32 -1.10 -11.53
CA TYR A 48 0.92 -0.42 -11.17
C TYR A 48 1.57 -1.03 -9.92
N ALA A 49 0.79 -1.36 -8.88
CA ALA A 49 1.32 -2.04 -7.70
C ALA A 49 1.93 -3.41 -8.05
N VAL A 50 1.29 -4.18 -8.92
CA VAL A 50 1.81 -5.47 -9.43
C VAL A 50 3.14 -5.29 -10.13
N GLN A 51 3.25 -4.29 -11.01
CA GLN A 51 4.50 -3.99 -11.72
C GLN A 51 5.64 -3.71 -10.71
N ILE A 52 5.40 -2.86 -9.71
CA ILE A 52 6.38 -2.56 -8.67
C ILE A 52 6.76 -3.82 -7.88
N ALA A 53 5.77 -4.58 -7.41
CA ALA A 53 6.01 -5.77 -6.59
C ALA A 53 6.84 -6.82 -7.34
N ARG A 54 6.53 -7.06 -8.61
CA ARG A 54 7.22 -8.03 -9.45
C ARG A 54 8.61 -7.55 -9.87
N ASP A 55 8.73 -6.32 -10.34
CA ASP A 55 9.94 -5.86 -11.04
C ASP A 55 10.95 -5.24 -10.08
N TRP A 56 10.54 -4.76 -8.90
CA TRP A 56 11.42 -4.13 -7.90
C TRP A 56 11.48 -4.91 -6.57
N ASN A 57 10.33 -5.28 -5.97
CA ASN A 57 10.35 -5.92 -4.64
C ASN A 57 10.93 -7.34 -4.69
N VAL A 58 10.56 -8.16 -5.70
CA VAL A 58 11.10 -9.52 -5.85
C VAL A 58 12.63 -9.52 -6.02
N PRO A 59 13.23 -8.73 -6.93
CA PRO A 59 14.70 -8.66 -7.01
C PRO A 59 15.38 -8.15 -5.75
N ALA A 60 14.77 -7.20 -5.03
CA ALA A 60 15.37 -6.59 -3.84
C ALA A 60 15.25 -7.45 -2.58
N SER A 61 14.15 -8.19 -2.42
CA SER A 61 13.77 -8.84 -1.15
C SER A 61 13.43 -10.33 -1.28
N GLY A 62 13.49 -10.90 -2.49
CA GLY A 62 13.13 -12.29 -2.78
C GLY A 62 11.63 -12.56 -2.91
N ALA A 63 10.79 -11.63 -2.45
CA ALA A 63 9.33 -11.67 -2.56
C ALA A 63 8.74 -10.25 -2.60
N GLY A 64 7.55 -10.13 -3.19
CA GLY A 64 6.78 -8.89 -3.26
C GLY A 64 5.29 -9.19 -3.16
N PHE A 65 4.54 -8.31 -2.51
CA PHE A 65 3.11 -8.49 -2.27
C PHE A 65 2.37 -7.24 -2.68
N VAL A 66 1.16 -7.38 -3.20
CA VAL A 66 0.26 -6.26 -3.47
C VAL A 66 -0.81 -6.24 -2.42
N THR A 67 -0.94 -5.10 -1.74
CA THR A 67 -2.01 -4.85 -0.80
C THR A 67 -3.07 -3.94 -1.39
N ARG A 68 -4.34 -4.15 -1.03
CA ARG A 68 -5.51 -3.35 -1.36
C ARG A 68 -6.17 -2.87 -0.08
N PHE A 69 -6.62 -1.62 -0.05
CA PHE A 69 -7.30 -1.04 1.10
C PHE A 69 -8.20 0.11 0.67
N ALA A 70 -9.23 0.39 1.46
CA ALA A 70 -10.13 1.51 1.27
C ALA A 70 -9.78 2.63 2.24
N VAL A 71 -9.68 3.87 1.76
CA VAL A 71 -9.37 5.05 2.57
C VAL A 71 -10.48 6.06 2.43
N LEU A 72 -10.83 6.76 3.52
CA LEU A 72 -11.80 7.85 3.48
C LEU A 72 -11.39 8.92 2.46
N LYS A 73 -12.32 9.26 1.56
CA LYS A 73 -12.11 10.32 0.56
C LYS A 73 -11.79 11.66 1.24
N SER A 74 -12.45 11.97 2.36
CA SER A 74 -12.23 13.20 3.12
C SER A 74 -10.79 13.37 3.60
N PHE A 75 -10.10 12.28 3.94
CA PHE A 75 -8.68 12.29 4.25
C PHE A 75 -7.84 12.59 3.00
N LEU A 76 -8.14 11.91 1.89
CA LEU A 76 -7.37 11.99 0.64
C LEU A 76 -7.51 13.33 -0.08
N ASP A 77 -8.62 14.05 0.12
CA ASP A 77 -8.86 15.38 -0.48
C ASP A 77 -7.83 16.45 -0.05
N ARG A 78 -7.03 16.15 0.98
CA ARG A 78 -5.90 17.00 1.43
C ARG A 78 -4.65 16.85 0.55
N TYR A 79 -4.56 15.80 -0.25
CA TYR A 79 -3.38 15.45 -1.02
C TYR A 79 -3.68 15.46 -2.52
N ARG A 80 -2.66 15.80 -3.31
CA ARG A 80 -2.73 15.74 -4.77
C ARG A 80 -2.30 14.36 -5.25
N VAL A 81 -2.89 13.94 -6.37
CA VAL A 81 -2.41 12.78 -7.12
C VAL A 81 -1.25 13.23 -8.00
N GLU A 82 -0.15 12.51 -7.90
CA GLU A 82 1.10 12.76 -8.61
C GLU A 82 1.36 11.66 -9.65
N HIS A 83 2.20 11.98 -10.63
CA HIS A 83 2.62 11.04 -11.68
C HIS A 83 4.04 10.52 -11.44
N ALA A 84 4.17 9.21 -11.20
CA ALA A 84 5.46 8.53 -11.04
C ALA A 84 6.02 8.03 -12.38
N GLY A 85 6.57 8.96 -13.15
CA GLY A 85 7.17 8.68 -14.45
C GLY A 85 6.12 8.55 -15.56
N SER A 86 5.56 7.36 -15.77
CA SER A 86 4.58 7.15 -16.85
C SER A 86 3.22 7.80 -16.52
N LYS A 87 2.44 8.17 -17.54
CA LYS A 87 1.11 8.79 -17.35
C LYS A 87 0.13 7.90 -16.58
N ALA A 88 0.33 6.58 -16.59
CA ALA A 88 -0.53 5.61 -15.89
C ALA A 88 -0.10 5.35 -14.44
N HIS A 89 1.10 5.78 -14.05
CA HIS A 89 1.62 5.61 -12.70
C HIS A 89 1.14 6.77 -11.83
N LEU A 90 -0.04 6.61 -11.24
CA LEU A 90 -0.64 7.58 -10.34
C LEU A 90 -0.46 7.15 -8.89
N GLU A 91 -0.04 8.08 -8.05
CA GLU A 91 0.15 7.86 -6.61
C GLU A 91 -0.19 9.10 -5.81
N TYR A 92 -0.50 8.91 -4.52
CA TYR A 92 -0.54 10.03 -3.57
C TYR A 92 0.84 10.19 -2.94
N TRP A 93 1.24 11.43 -2.65
CA TRP A 93 2.41 11.71 -1.80
C TRP A 93 1.94 12.21 -0.45
N ILE A 94 1.96 11.33 0.55
CA ILE A 94 1.52 11.62 1.92
C ILE A 94 2.76 11.75 2.80
N PRO A 95 2.95 12.85 3.54
CA PRO A 95 4.05 12.97 4.50
C PRO A 95 4.06 11.80 5.49
N ALA A 96 5.24 11.31 5.84
CA ALA A 96 5.39 10.22 6.81
C ALA A 96 4.81 10.56 8.19
N GLU A 97 4.80 11.85 8.56
CA GLU A 97 4.17 12.36 9.78
C GLU A 97 2.64 12.19 9.80
N ASP A 98 2.00 12.17 8.61
CA ASP A 98 0.56 12.00 8.48
C ASP A 98 0.15 10.51 8.42
N LEU A 99 1.10 9.57 8.54
CA LEU A 99 0.82 8.14 8.37
C LEU A 99 -0.10 7.58 9.46
N ASP A 100 -0.04 8.11 10.68
CA ASP A 100 -0.94 7.71 11.75
C ASP A 100 -2.39 8.14 11.44
N ASP A 101 -2.59 9.36 10.94
CA ASP A 101 -3.90 9.81 10.46
C ASP A 101 -4.37 9.00 9.25
N PHE A 102 -3.44 8.63 8.35
CA PHE A 102 -3.75 7.78 7.20
C PHE A 102 -4.25 6.41 7.66
N ASN A 103 -3.57 5.77 8.61
CA ASN A 103 -3.98 4.50 9.17
C ASN A 103 -5.36 4.59 9.82
N ASN A 104 -5.67 5.69 10.52
CA ASN A 104 -7.00 5.94 11.08
C ASN A 104 -8.08 6.15 10.01
N ALA A 105 -7.70 6.60 8.81
CA ALA A 105 -8.60 6.77 7.67
C ALA A 105 -8.81 5.48 6.84
N ILE A 106 -8.10 4.38 7.15
CA ILE A 106 -8.35 3.08 6.52
C ILE A 106 -9.68 2.52 7.02
N VAL A 107 -10.55 2.15 6.09
CA VAL A 107 -11.84 1.51 6.36
C VAL A 107 -11.73 0.02 6.11
N GLY A 108 -11.97 -0.78 7.14
CA GLY A 108 -11.90 -2.23 7.06
C GLY A 108 -10.49 -2.76 7.34
N ARG A 109 -10.02 -3.67 6.48
CA ARG A 109 -8.70 -4.30 6.57
C ARG A 109 -7.92 -4.07 5.27
N ILE A 110 -6.61 -4.09 5.39
CA ILE A 110 -5.68 -4.22 4.29
C ILE A 110 -5.73 -5.68 3.83
N GLU A 111 -5.84 -5.90 2.52
CA GLU A 111 -5.97 -7.23 1.93
C GLU A 111 -4.82 -7.48 0.97
N VAL A 112 -4.20 -8.66 1.04
CA VAL A 112 -3.22 -9.07 0.01
C VAL A 112 -3.99 -9.57 -1.21
N THR A 113 -3.78 -8.96 -2.37
CA THR A 113 -4.45 -9.33 -3.62
C THR A 113 -3.55 -10.06 -4.62
N ALA A 114 -2.22 -9.92 -4.48
CA ALA A 114 -1.25 -10.67 -5.26
C ALA A 114 0.06 -10.91 -4.49
N THR A 115 0.71 -12.02 -4.80
CA THR A 115 2.00 -12.42 -4.22
C THR A 115 2.95 -12.82 -5.34
N PHE A 116 4.20 -12.39 -5.24
CA PHE A 116 5.27 -12.64 -6.20
C PHE A 116 6.54 -13.05 -5.46
N GLY A 117 7.37 -13.88 -6.09
CA GLY A 117 8.58 -14.45 -5.47
C GLY A 117 8.58 -15.97 -5.58
N ARG A 118 9.66 -16.62 -5.11
CA ARG A 118 9.72 -18.09 -5.17
C ARG A 118 8.67 -18.71 -4.28
N ASP A 119 7.84 -19.53 -4.89
CA ASP A 119 6.88 -20.42 -4.26
C ASP A 119 7.53 -21.23 -3.13
N THR A 120 6.97 -21.08 -1.94
CA THR A 120 6.77 -22.21 -1.05
C THR A 120 5.78 -23.21 -1.70
N ALA A 121 6.26 -23.98 -2.69
CA ALA A 121 5.75 -25.27 -3.20
C ALA A 121 6.56 -25.63 -4.48
N ALA A 122 7.30 -26.72 -4.63
CA ALA A 122 7.26 -28.03 -3.99
C ALA A 122 8.68 -28.50 -3.65
N ALA A 123 8.88 -28.87 -2.39
CA ALA A 123 9.71 -30.01 -2.08
C ALA A 123 8.75 -31.19 -1.98
N ASP A 124 8.64 -31.95 -3.07
CA ASP A 124 8.24 -33.36 -3.09
C ASP A 124 9.20 -34.07 -4.05
#